data_AF-A0A975IQI5-F1
#
_entry.id   AF-A0A975IQI5-F1
#
_cell.length_a   1.000
_cell.length_b   1.000
_cell.length_c   1.000
_cell.angle_alpha   90.00
_cell.angle_beta   90.00
_cell.angle_gamma   90.00
#
_symmetry.space_group_name_H-M   'P 1'
#
loop_
_entity.id
_entity.type
_entity.pdbx_description
1 polymer ?
#
loop_
_entity_poly.entity_id
_entity_poly.type
_entity_poly.pdbx_seq_one_letter_code
_entity_poly.pdbx_strand_id
1 'polypeptide(L)'
;MMNYRYIIIILTVFSLNLTLAQTPDWQWAKRGGGTINLQGNETTSTGVERVLDLKIDSNNNYYYLAEVSGAQTDYDGMPITTYNNNNTKDIYMFSTDCQGNFRWSKSIGVVLAILQILLI
;
A
#
# COMPACT_ATOMS: atom_id res chain seq x y z
N MET A 1 26.39 42.94 35.19
CA MET A 1 25.05 42.75 34.59
C MET A 1 25.24 42.44 33.12
N MET A 2 24.81 41.27 32.65
CA MET A 2 24.96 40.88 31.24
C MET A 2 23.94 41.64 30.38
N ASN A 3 24.38 42.24 29.26
CA ASN A 3 23.54 43.08 28.42
C ASN A 3 22.47 42.22 27.69
N TYR A 4 21.21 42.64 27.74
CA TYR A 4 20.06 41.91 27.19
C TYR A 4 20.21 41.57 25.69
N ARG A 5 21.01 42.36 24.95
CA ARG A 5 21.35 42.08 23.54
C ARG A 5 22.03 40.72 23.35
N TYR A 6 22.90 40.31 24.28
CA TYR A 6 23.58 39.02 24.21
C TYR A 6 22.63 37.85 24.52
N ILE A 7 21.65 38.07 25.41
CA ILE A 7 20.65 37.05 25.77
C ILE A 7 19.76 36.73 24.56
N ILE A 8 19.34 37.76 23.82
CA ILE A 8 18.53 37.59 22.60
C ILE A 8 19.30 36.80 21.53
N ILE A 9 20.58 37.10 21.34
CA ILE A 9 21.44 36.39 20.36
C ILE A 9 21.63 34.93 20.75
N ILE A 10 21.79 34.62 22.04
CA ILE A 10 21.93 33.24 22.50
C ILE A 10 20.63 32.46 22.29
N LEU A 11 19.47 33.06 22.59
CA LEU A 11 18.16 32.44 22.38
C LEU A 11 17.87 32.17 20.90
N THR A 12 18.19 33.09 20.01
CA THR A 12 17.99 32.88 18.56
C THR A 12 18.91 31.78 18.03
N VAL A 13 20.19 31.77 18.40
CA VAL A 13 21.13 30.70 18.01
C VAL A 13 20.70 29.34 18.56
N PHE A 14 20.18 29.28 19.78
CA PHE A 14 19.65 28.04 20.37
C PHE A 14 18.41 27.53 19.63
N SER A 15 17.50 28.42 19.23
CA SER A 15 16.27 28.06 18.51
C SER A 15 16.52 27.47 17.11
N LEU A 16 17.61 27.86 16.44
CA LEU A 16 18.01 27.31 15.14
C LEU A 16 18.47 25.85 15.20
N ASN A 17 18.85 25.36 16.38
CA ASN A 17 19.22 23.96 16.59
C ASN A 17 18.01 23.04 16.83
N LEU A 18 16.81 23.61 17.05
CA LEU A 18 15.57 22.86 17.26
C LEU A 18 14.82 22.55 15.94
N THR A 19 15.26 23.12 14.82
CA THR A 19 14.63 22.94 13.51
C THR A 19 15.45 22.01 12.62
N LEU A 20 15.85 20.85 13.13
CA LEU A 20 16.29 19.78 12.24
C LEU A 20 15.06 19.34 11.44
N ALA A 21 15.15 19.41 10.11
CA ALA A 21 14.19 18.71 9.27
C ALA A 21 14.16 17.24 9.72
N GLN A 22 12.97 16.69 9.95
CA GLN A 22 12.80 15.29 10.32
C GLN A 22 13.62 14.42 9.35
N THR A 23 14.53 13.60 9.88
CA THR A 23 15.28 12.64 9.08
C THR A 23 14.27 11.67 8.46
N PRO A 24 14.15 11.59 7.12
CA PRO A 24 13.23 10.65 6.51
C PRO A 24 13.65 9.23 6.86
N ASP A 25 12.84 8.55 7.66
CA ASP A 25 13.03 7.12 7.92
C ASP A 25 12.50 6.36 6.71
N TRP A 26 13.42 5.73 5.97
CA TRP A 26 13.05 4.86 4.87
C TRP A 26 12.47 3.55 5.41
N GLN A 27 11.27 3.20 4.96
CA GLN A 27 10.65 1.91 5.22
C GLN A 27 10.62 1.09 3.93
N TRP A 28 10.91 -0.21 4.04
CA TRP A 28 10.77 -1.13 2.93
C TRP A 28 9.29 -1.38 2.63
N ALA A 29 8.95 -1.42 1.34
CA ALA A 29 7.62 -1.85 0.93
C ALA A 29 7.41 -3.34 1.22
N LYS A 30 6.20 -3.71 1.65
CA LYS A 30 5.80 -5.11 1.77
C LYS A 30 5.58 -5.70 0.39
N ARG A 31 6.02 -6.94 0.18
CA ARG A 31 5.77 -7.69 -1.05
C ARG A 31 4.28 -8.05 -1.13
N GLY A 32 3.71 -7.97 -2.32
CA GLY A 32 2.44 -8.60 -2.65
C GLY A 32 2.45 -9.11 -4.08
N GLY A 33 1.60 -10.11 -4.35
CA GLY A 33 1.49 -10.71 -5.68
C GLY A 33 1.75 -12.22 -5.69
N GLY A 34 1.56 -12.83 -6.84
CA GLY A 34 1.76 -14.25 -7.07
C GLY A 34 3.07 -14.58 -7.80
N THR A 35 3.41 -15.86 -7.81
CA THR A 35 4.64 -16.37 -8.44
C THR A 35 4.44 -16.82 -9.88
N ILE A 36 3.23 -16.71 -10.42
CA ILE A 36 2.92 -17.11 -11.79
C ILE A 36 3.18 -16.00 -12.79
N ASN A 37 3.80 -16.35 -13.92
CA ASN A 37 3.99 -15.41 -15.03
C ASN A 37 2.64 -15.15 -15.70
N LEU A 38 2.19 -13.89 -15.68
CA LEU A 38 1.03 -13.47 -16.43
C LEU A 38 1.44 -13.22 -17.89
N GLN A 39 0.72 -13.81 -18.83
CA GLN A 39 0.85 -13.47 -20.25
C GLN A 39 -0.10 -12.32 -20.57
N GLY A 40 0.41 -11.31 -21.27
CA GLY A 40 -0.39 -10.15 -21.65
C GLY A 40 0.14 -9.46 -22.89
N ASN A 41 -0.76 -8.82 -23.62
CA ASN A 41 -0.46 -7.92 -24.73
C ASN A 41 -0.88 -6.52 -24.29
N GLU A 42 -0.06 -5.50 -24.53
CA GLU A 42 -0.36 -4.10 -24.16
C GLU A 42 -1.72 -3.62 -24.67
N THR A 43 -2.26 -4.26 -25.70
CA THR A 43 -3.58 -3.95 -26.28
C THR A 43 -4.76 -4.53 -25.51
N THR A 44 -4.59 -5.62 -24.74
CA THR A 44 -5.70 -6.37 -24.10
C THR A 44 -5.53 -6.61 -22.60
N SER A 45 -4.29 -6.74 -22.12
CA SER A 45 -3.96 -6.91 -20.70
C SER A 45 -2.46 -6.77 -20.53
N THR A 46 -2.02 -5.90 -19.63
CA THR A 46 -0.61 -5.90 -19.22
C THR A 46 -0.39 -7.20 -18.44
N GLY A 47 0.56 -8.04 -18.85
CA GLY A 47 0.87 -9.32 -18.18
C GLY A 47 1.56 -9.12 -16.82
N VAL A 48 1.09 -8.18 -16.02
CA VAL A 48 1.69 -7.77 -14.74
C VAL A 48 0.59 -7.59 -13.70
N GLU A 49 0.89 -7.94 -12.46
CA GLU A 49 0.09 -7.56 -11.31
C GLU A 49 0.32 -6.08 -10.99
N ARG A 50 -0.70 -5.37 -10.49
CA ARG A 50 -0.60 -3.93 -10.23
C ARG A 50 -1.66 -3.44 -9.27
N VAL A 51 -1.36 -2.34 -8.58
CA VAL A 51 -2.36 -1.53 -7.90
C VAL A 51 -3.10 -0.68 -8.94
N LEU A 52 -4.41 -0.76 -8.98
CA LEU A 52 -5.31 0.02 -9.83
C LEU A 52 -5.70 1.36 -9.21
N ASP A 53 -6.01 1.38 -7.92
CA ASP A 53 -6.38 2.59 -7.18
C ASP A 53 -5.98 2.49 -5.71
N LEU A 54 -5.80 3.66 -5.10
CA LEU A 54 -5.53 3.85 -3.68
C LEU A 54 -6.39 4.99 -3.15
N LYS A 55 -7.06 4.75 -2.02
CA LYS A 55 -7.75 5.78 -1.25
C LYS A 55 -7.28 5.77 0.19
N ILE A 56 -7.31 6.94 0.82
CA ILE A 56 -6.86 7.17 2.19
C ILE A 56 -8.02 7.81 2.95
N ASP A 57 -8.32 7.31 4.14
CA ASP A 57 -9.34 7.91 5.02
C ASP A 57 -8.75 8.95 5.98
N SER A 58 -9.61 9.60 6.78
CA SER A 58 -9.21 10.62 7.74
C SER A 58 -8.34 10.10 8.90
N ASN A 59 -8.27 8.79 9.10
CA ASN A 59 -7.43 8.14 10.10
C ASN A 59 -6.11 7.63 9.49
N ASN A 60 -5.81 8.01 8.24
CA ASN A 60 -4.68 7.55 7.44
C ASN A 60 -4.68 6.02 7.22
N ASN A 61 -5.84 5.36 7.24
CA ASN A 61 -5.91 4.00 6.74
C ASN A 61 -5.92 4.01 5.22
N TYR A 62 -5.25 3.04 4.62
CA TYR A 62 -5.14 2.89 3.19
C TYR A 62 -6.10 1.80 2.70
N TYR A 63 -6.66 2.02 1.51
CA TYR A 63 -7.56 1.11 0.83
C TYR A 63 -7.05 0.95 -0.60
N TYR A 64 -6.74 -0.29 -0.96
CA TYR A 64 -6.10 -0.63 -2.23
C TYR A 64 -7.08 -1.43 -3.07
N LEU A 65 -7.10 -1.14 -4.36
CA LEU A 65 -7.67 -1.99 -5.39
C LEU A 65 -6.52 -2.47 -6.27
N ALA A 66 -6.36 -3.78 -6.42
CA ALA A 66 -5.25 -4.38 -7.16
C ALA A 66 -5.71 -5.51 -8.08
N GLU A 67 -4.96 -5.74 -9.14
CA GLU A 67 -5.04 -6.95 -9.95
C GLU A 67 -3.94 -7.91 -9.50
N VAL A 68 -4.34 -9.11 -9.07
CA VAL A 68 -3.42 -10.17 -8.66
C VAL A 68 -3.63 -11.41 -9.49
N SER A 69 -2.60 -12.20 -9.67
CA SER A 69 -2.65 -13.45 -10.43
C SER A 69 -3.43 -14.52 -9.68
N GLY A 70 -3.98 -15.48 -10.43
CA GLY A 70 -4.88 -16.50 -9.88
C GLY A 70 -4.24 -17.58 -9.01
N ALA A 71 -2.91 -17.68 -8.90
CA ALA A 71 -2.27 -18.77 -8.16
C ALA A 71 -1.04 -18.32 -7.37
N GLN A 72 -0.90 -18.89 -6.17
CA GLN A 72 0.24 -18.67 -5.26
C GLN A 72 0.44 -17.19 -4.89
N THR A 73 -0.67 -16.46 -4.73
CA THR A 73 -0.68 -15.03 -4.39
C THR A 73 -0.59 -14.84 -2.88
N ASP A 74 0.31 -13.98 -2.45
CA ASP A 74 0.51 -13.62 -1.04
C ASP A 74 0.64 -12.10 -0.84
N TYR A 75 0.40 -11.66 0.39
CA TYR A 75 0.80 -10.34 0.88
C TYR A 75 1.72 -10.55 2.07
N ASP A 76 3.01 -10.25 1.91
CA ASP A 76 4.02 -10.39 2.96
C ASP A 76 4.04 -11.80 3.59
N GLY A 77 3.89 -12.83 2.75
CA GLY A 77 3.82 -14.24 3.17
C GLY A 77 2.45 -14.70 3.68
N MET A 78 1.47 -13.80 3.84
CA MET A 78 0.10 -14.16 4.16
C MET A 78 -0.65 -14.57 2.88
N PRO A 79 -1.17 -15.80 2.79
CA PRO A 79 -1.81 -16.30 1.58
C PRO A 79 -3.10 -15.53 1.28
N ILE A 80 -3.31 -15.19 0.00
CA ILE A 80 -4.53 -14.58 -0.51
C ILE A 80 -5.32 -15.65 -1.27
N THR A 81 -6.59 -15.82 -0.91
CA THR A 81 -7.49 -16.68 -1.66
C THR A 81 -7.77 -16.05 -3.03
N THR A 82 -7.40 -16.74 -4.09
CA THR A 82 -7.71 -16.39 -5.48
C THR A 82 -8.57 -17.49 -6.09
N TYR A 83 -9.35 -17.13 -7.11
CA TYR A 83 -10.41 -17.97 -7.67
C TYR A 83 -10.17 -18.34 -9.13
N ASN A 84 -9.19 -17.72 -9.77
CA ASN A 84 -8.83 -17.98 -11.16
C ASN A 84 -7.70 -19.03 -11.28
N ASN A 85 -7.76 -19.90 -12.29
CA ASN A 85 -6.72 -20.89 -12.57
C ASN A 85 -5.88 -20.51 -13.80
N ASN A 86 -4.67 -20.01 -13.54
CA ASN A 86 -3.57 -19.72 -14.48
C ASN A 86 -3.87 -18.70 -15.62
N ASN A 87 -2.98 -17.71 -15.73
CA ASN A 87 -2.91 -16.64 -16.74
C ASN A 87 -4.04 -15.59 -16.75
N THR A 88 -4.96 -15.62 -15.79
CA THR A 88 -5.94 -14.55 -15.57
C THR A 88 -5.71 -13.86 -14.22
N LYS A 89 -6.24 -12.64 -14.10
CA LYS A 89 -6.12 -11.82 -12.88
C LYS A 89 -7.45 -11.78 -12.13
N ASP A 90 -7.39 -11.84 -10.81
CA ASP A 90 -8.50 -11.51 -9.92
C ASP A 90 -8.36 -10.06 -9.43
N ILE A 91 -9.49 -9.47 -9.06
CA ILE A 91 -9.48 -8.18 -8.36
C ILE A 91 -9.30 -8.45 -6.87
N TYR A 92 -8.31 -7.82 -6.28
CA TYR A 92 -8.02 -7.92 -4.86
C TYR A 92 -8.19 -6.55 -4.22
N MET A 93 -9.08 -6.48 -3.22
CA MET A 93 -9.28 -5.28 -2.41
C MET A 93 -8.76 -5.54 -1.00
N PHE A 94 -7.93 -4.64 -0.47
CA PHE A 94 -7.40 -4.79 0.88
C PHE A 94 -7.19 -3.45 1.57
N SER A 95 -7.12 -3.49 2.90
CA SER A 95 -6.85 -2.31 3.72
C SER A 95 -5.67 -2.52 4.66
N THR A 96 -4.90 -1.45 4.84
CA THR A 96 -3.87 -1.35 5.88
C THR A 96 -4.12 -0.16 6.80
N ASP A 97 -3.59 -0.21 8.02
CA ASP A 97 -3.54 0.96 8.90
C ASP A 97 -2.47 1.95 8.45
N CYS A 98 -2.32 3.05 9.18
CA CYS A 98 -1.37 4.12 8.86
C CYS A 98 0.10 3.69 8.99
N GLN A 99 0.38 2.55 9.63
CA GLN A 99 1.70 1.93 9.72
C GLN A 99 1.92 0.81 8.67
N GLY A 100 0.93 0.56 7.79
CA GLY A 100 1.02 -0.50 6.78
C GLY A 100 0.75 -1.92 7.33
N ASN A 101 0.14 -2.05 8.51
CA ASN A 101 -0.32 -3.34 9.01
C ASN A 101 -1.62 -3.74 8.32
N PHE A 102 -1.71 -5.00 7.95
CA PHE A 102 -2.88 -5.56 7.29
C PHE A 102 -4.11 -5.54 8.21
N ARG A 103 -5.27 -5.13 7.68
CA ARG A 103 -6.54 -5.07 8.42
C ARG A 103 -7.53 -6.11 7.92
N TRP A 104 -7.84 -6.06 6.63
CA TRP A 104 -8.78 -6.97 5.98
C TRP A 104 -8.54 -7.01 4.47
N SER A 105 -9.06 -8.05 3.82
CA SER A 105 -9.10 -8.13 2.37
C SER A 105 -10.32 -8.89 1.84
N LYS A 106 -10.59 -8.69 0.55
CA LYS A 106 -11.59 -9.41 -0.21
C LYS A 106 -11.08 -9.59 -1.63
N SER A 107 -11.05 -10.84 -2.08
CA SER A 107 -10.78 -11.18 -3.47
C SER A 107 -12.09 -11.30 -4.22
N ILE A 108 -12.14 -10.79 -5.44
CA ILE A 108 -13.27 -10.85 -6.36
C ILE A 108 -12.77 -11.58 -7.60
N GLY A 109 -13.21 -12.83 -7.73
CA GLY A 109 -12.82 -13.71 -8.82
C GLY A 109 -13.58 -13.45 -10.11
N VAL A 110 -12.95 -13.59 -11.28
CA VAL A 110 -13.63 -13.36 -12.58
C VAL A 110 -14.70 -14.43 -12.86
N VAL A 111 -14.49 -15.68 -12.43
CA VAL A 111 -15.43 -16.79 -12.61
C VAL A 111 -16.62 -16.75 -11.63
N LEU A 112 -16.47 -16.09 -10.48
CA LEU A 112 -17.46 -16.02 -9.39
C LEU A 112 -17.94 -14.60 -9.09
N ALA A 113 -17.56 -13.60 -9.89
CA ALA A 113 -17.78 -12.17 -9.63
C ALA A 113 -19.25 -11.84 -9.35
N ILE A 114 -20.18 -12.47 -10.09
CA ILE A 114 -21.61 -12.17 -9.97
C ILE A 114 -22.16 -12.60 -8.61
N LEU A 115 -21.73 -13.74 -8.06
CA LEU A 115 -22.21 -14.21 -6.76
C LEU A 115 -21.53 -13.45 -5.60
N GLN A 116 -20.29 -13.00 -5.79
CA GLN A 116 -19.50 -12.35 -4.73
C GLN A 116 -19.84 -10.86 -4.54
N ILE A 117 -20.25 -10.17 -5.61
CA ILE A 117 -20.71 -8.78 -5.56
C ILE A 117 -22.08 -8.66 -4.87
N LEU A 118 -22.94 -9.68 -4.97
CA LEU A 118 -24.25 -9.69 -4.30
C LEU A 118 -24.20 -9.94 -2.78
N LEU A 119 -23.04 -10.30 -2.23
CA LEU A 119 -22.81 -10.60 -0.81
C LEU A 119 -21.91 -9.54 -0.13
N ILE A 120 -21.88 -8.32 -0.67
CA ILE A 120 -21.20 -7.16 -0.06
C ILE A 120 -22.26 -6.18 0.44
#